data_AF-X0UB13-F1
#
_entry.id   AF-X0UB13-F1
#
_cell.length_a   1.000
_cell.length_b   1.000
_cell.length_c   1.000
_cell.angle_alpha   90.00
_cell.angle_beta   90.00
_cell.angle_gamma   90.00
#
_symmetry.space_group_name_H-M   'P 1'
#
loop_
_entity.id
_entity.type
_entity.pdbx_description
1 polymer ?
#
loop_
_entity_poly.entity_id
_entity_poly.type
_entity_poly.pdbx_seq_one_letter_code
_entity_poly.pdbx_strand_id
1 'polypeptide(L)' 'MYLMTTSSFEPVIGLEVHAELLTQSKMFCGCAVVDSTIAEPNTSVCEICTGM' A
#
# COMPACT_ATOMS: atom_id res chain seq x y z
N MET A 1 28.95 24.20 33.86
CA MET A 1 28.23 22.91 33.85
C MET A 1 27.48 22.82 32.54
N TYR A 2 28.12 22.28 31.50
CA TYR A 2 27.55 22.18 30.16
C TYR A 2 27.19 20.71 29.94
N LEU A 3 25.89 20.42 29.87
CA LEU A 3 25.36 19.08 29.60
C LEU A 3 25.59 18.77 28.12
N MET A 4 26.74 18.18 27.79
CA MET A 4 26.98 17.55 26.49
C MET A 4 26.24 16.21 26.45
N THR A 5 24.97 16.23 26.05
CA THR A 5 24.30 15.03 25.54
C THR A 5 24.31 15.11 24.01
N THR A 6 25.42 14.74 23.39
CA THR A 6 25.46 14.51 21.95
C THR A 6 25.95 13.10 21.72
N SER A 7 25.00 12.19 21.48
CA SER A 7 25.26 10.92 20.81
C SER A 7 26.21 11.16 19.64
N SER A 8 27.33 10.44 19.58
CA SER A 8 28.33 10.55 18.51
C SER A 8 27.84 10.02 17.14
N PHE A 9 26.55 9.72 17.01
CA PHE A 9 25.94 9.09 15.85
C PHE A 9 24.64 9.80 15.46
N GLU A 10 24.39 9.86 14.15
CA GLU A 10 23.18 10.37 13.54
C GLU A 10 22.29 9.20 13.10
N PRO A 11 21.00 9.17 13.50
CA PRO A 11 20.07 8.15 13.01
C PRO A 11 19.69 8.45 11.55
N VAL A 12 19.85 7.45 10.68
CA VAL A 12 19.37 7.48 9.30
C VAL A 12 18.25 6.46 9.17
N ILE A 13 17.02 6.95 8.99
CA ILE A 13 15.81 6.11 8.96
C ILE A 13 15.11 6.31 7.61
N GLY A 14 14.84 5.21 6.90
CA GLY A 14 14.02 5.18 5.70
C GLY A 14 12.75 4.37 5.93
N LEU A 15 11.65 4.82 5.33
CA LEU A 15 10.37 4.11 5.36
C LEU A 15 9.84 3.99 3.93
N GLU A 16 9.22 2.85 3.64
CA GLU A 16 8.47 2.61 2.42
C GLU A 16 7.01 2.37 2.81
N VAL A 17 6.12 3.19 2.24
CA VAL A 17 4.70 3.20 2.62
C VAL A 17 3.87 2.87 1.39
N HIS A 18 3.01 1.87 1.51
CA HIS A 18 1.98 1.57 0.52
C HIS A 18 0.64 2.04 1.08
N ALA A 19 -0.09 2.81 0.28
CA ALA A 19 -1.44 3.27 0.61
C ALA A 19 -2.38 2.88 -0.53
N GLU A 20 -3.47 2.21 -0.19
CA GLU A 20 -4.51 1.86 -1.14
C GLU A 20 -5.38 3.09 -1.47
N LEU A 21 -5.64 3.32 -2.76
CA LEU A 21 -6.50 4.41 -3.21
C LEU A 21 -7.97 3.98 -3.16
N LEU A 22 -8.83 4.82 -2.56
CA LEU A 22 -10.28 4.61 -2.46
C LEU A 22 -11.00 4.90 -3.79
N THR A 23 -10.61 4.18 -4.84
CA THR A 23 -11.18 4.25 -6.18
C THR A 23 -12.33 3.25 -6.34
N GLN A 24 -13.23 3.49 -7.28
CA GLN A 24 -14.32 2.54 -7.56
C GLN A 24 -13.86 1.37 -8.46
N SER A 25 -12.84 1.58 -9.30
CA SER A 25 -12.31 0.57 -10.22
C SER A 25 -10.82 0.31 -9.96
N LYS A 26 -10.33 -0.87 -10.35
CA LYS A 26 -8.90 -1.19 -10.31
C LYS A 26 -8.08 -0.24 -11.20
N MET A 27 -6.78 -0.17 -10.93
CA MET A 27 -5.86 0.77 -11.59
C MET A 27 -5.82 0.63 -13.12
N PHE A 28 -5.96 -0.59 -13.65
CA PHE A 28 -5.75 -0.89 -15.07
C PHE A 28 -6.96 -1.53 -15.76
N CYS A 29 -8.10 -1.68 -15.08
CA CYS A 29 -9.31 -2.24 -15.66
C CYS A 29 -10.58 -1.74 -14.94
N GLY A 30 -11.75 -2.01 -15.52
CA GLY A 30 -13.03 -1.58 -14.96
C GLY A 30 -13.57 -2.44 -13.80
N CYS A 31 -12.85 -3.47 -13.35
CA CYS A 31 -13.30 -4.28 -12.21
C CYS A 31 -13.39 -3.43 -10.95
N ALA A 32 -14.40 -3.70 -10.11
CA ALA A 32 -14.57 -2.98 -8.86
C ALA A 32 -13.44 -3.26 -7.86
N VAL A 33 -13.01 -2.24 -7.12
CA VAL A 33 -12.27 -2.43 -5.86
C VAL A 33 -13.29 -2.88 -4.81
N VAL A 34 -13.04 -4.03 -4.18
CA VAL A 34 -13.94 -4.66 -3.19
C VAL A 34 -13.16 -4.93 -1.91
N ASP A 35 -13.87 -5.06 -0.78
CA ASP A 35 -13.26 -5.48 0.47
C ASP A 35 -12.71 -6.90 0.34
N SER A 36 -11.38 -7.04 0.41
CA SER A 36 -10.69 -8.31 0.23
C SER A 36 -10.93 -9.32 1.35
N THR A 37 -11.51 -8.90 2.47
CA THR A 37 -11.85 -9.77 3.61
C THR A 37 -13.28 -10.30 3.55
N ILE A 38 -14.14 -9.71 2.71
CA ILE A 38 -15.57 -10.03 2.62
C ILE A 38 -15.91 -10.61 1.24
N ALA A 39 -15.28 -10.12 0.17
CA ALA A 39 -15.62 -10.51 -1.19
C ALA A 39 -15.32 -11.99 -1.47
N GLU A 40 -16.22 -12.64 -2.18
CA GLU A 40 -16.02 -14.02 -2.63
C GLU A 40 -14.83 -14.13 -3.60
N PRO A 41 -14.04 -15.22 -3.53
CA PRO A 41 -12.87 -15.39 -4.37
C PRO A 41 -13.17 -15.28 -5.86
N ASN A 42 -12.34 -14.52 -6.59
CA ASN A 42 -12.40 -14.38 -8.05
C ASN A 42 -13.74 -13.85 -8.60
N THR A 43 -14.48 -13.06 -7.83
CA THR A 43 -15.76 -12.47 -8.29
C THR A 43 -15.63 -11.08 -8.89
N SER A 44 -14.59 -10.31 -8.54
CA SER A 44 -14.28 -9.01 -9.14
C SER A 44 -13.02 -9.10 -10.01
N VAL A 45 -13.10 -9.82 -11.13
CA VAL A 45 -11.97 -10.08 -12.04
C VAL A 45 -12.36 -9.94 -13.51
N CYS A 46 -11.37 -9.72 -14.37
CA CYS A 46 -11.44 -9.74 -15.83
C CYS A 46 -10.07 -10.16 -16.39
N GLU A 47 -10.02 -10.41 -17.69
CA GLU A 47 -8.83 -10.80 -18.46
C GLU A 47 -7.61 -9.90 -18.20
N ILE A 48 -7.84 -8.58 -18.05
CA ILE A 48 -6.75 -7.62 -17.81
C ILE A 48 -6.12 -7.84 -16.44
N CYS A 49 -6.91 -7.95 -15.37
CA CYS A 49 -6.35 -8.09 -14.02
C CYS A 49 -5.94 -9.53 -13.68
N THR A 50 -6.34 -10.51 -14.48
CA THR A 50 -5.87 -11.90 -14.36
C THR A 50 -4.73 -12.23 -15.32
N GLY A 51 -4.35 -11.31 -16.21
CA GLY A 51 -3.26 -11.49 -17.16
C GLY A 51 -3.53 -12.58 -18.20
N MET A 52 -4.77 -12.67 -18.70
CA MET A 52 -5.12 -13.53 -19.85
C MET A 52 -4.84 -12.86 -21.19
#